data_AF-A0A382BIC9-F1
#
_entry.id   AF-A0A382BIC9-F1
#
_cell.length_a   1.000
_cell.length_b   1.000
_cell.length_c   1.000
_cell.angle_alpha   90.00
_cell.angle_beta   90.00
_cell.angle_gamma   90.00
#
_symmetry.space_group_name_H-M   'P 1'
#
loop_
_entity.id
_entity.type
_entity.pdbx_description
1 polymer ?
#
loop_
_entity_poly.entity_id
_entity_poly.type
_entity_poly.pdbx_seq_one_letter_code
_entity_poly.pdbx_strand_id
1 'polypeptide(L)'
;MNIIRQLKTNIFSATAKLLKNSNIPFWLDTNTLLALMGKKMELSLLHYNNVRLSIPGEYFSQLLVLLEQLGFANRFYLIPNKSGRQWIENEYCRL
;
A
#
# COMPACT_ATOMS: atom_id res chain seq x y z
N MET A 1 8.32 -9.06 -12.91
CA MET A 1 7.54 -9.89 -11.98
C MET A 1 6.15 -9.26 -11.86
N ASN A 2 5.07 -10.00 -12.11
CA ASN A 2 3.72 -9.42 -12.29
C ASN A 2 3.18 -8.83 -10.97
N ILE A 3 2.58 -7.64 -11.00
CA ILE A 3 1.99 -7.00 -9.81
C ILE A 3 0.95 -7.89 -9.11
N ILE A 4 0.17 -8.68 -9.88
CA ILE A 4 -0.78 -9.65 -9.31
C ILE A 4 -0.06 -10.71 -8.46
N ARG A 5 1.14 -11.13 -8.87
CA ARG A 5 1.93 -12.08 -8.07
C ARG A 5 2.37 -11.45 -6.76
N GLN A 6 2.75 -10.18 -6.77
CA GLN A 6 3.20 -9.48 -5.56
C GLN A 6 2.07 -9.33 -4.53
N LEU A 7 0.84 -9.03 -4.97
CA LEU A 7 -0.34 -8.94 -4.10
C LEU A 7 -0.81 -10.30 -3.56
N LYS A 8 -0.24 -11.41 -4.05
CA LYS A 8 -0.50 -12.77 -3.54
C LYS A 8 0.62 -13.27 -2.63
N THR A 9 1.61 -12.44 -2.32
CA THR A 9 2.71 -12.84 -1.42
C THR A 9 2.23 -12.93 0.03
N ASN A 10 2.89 -13.78 0.81
CA ASN A 10 2.65 -13.89 2.25
C ASN A 10 2.96 -12.58 2.97
N ILE A 11 3.98 -11.83 2.52
CA ILE A 11 4.35 -10.53 3.09
C ILE A 11 3.20 -9.54 2.91
N PHE A 12 2.68 -9.38 1.69
CA PHE A 12 1.52 -8.51 1.46
C PHE A 12 0.31 -8.92 2.31
N SER A 13 -0.01 -10.22 2.33
CA SER A 13 -1.15 -10.74 3.08
C SER A 13 -1.01 -10.50 4.58
N ALA A 14 0.19 -10.69 5.14
CA ALA A 14 0.49 -10.43 6.55
C ALA A 14 0.38 -8.94 6.88
N THR A 15 0.94 -8.05 6.05
CA THR A 15 0.84 -6.59 6.22
C THR A 15 -0.60 -6.12 6.15
N ALA A 16 -1.36 -6.56 5.15
CA ALA A 16 -2.78 -6.21 5.01
C ALA A 16 -3.61 -6.69 6.20
N LYS A 17 -3.35 -7.90 6.71
CA LYS A 17 -4.02 -8.44 7.90
C LYS A 17 -3.69 -7.63 9.15
N LEU A 18 -2.43 -7.22 9.32
CA LEU A 18 -2.01 -6.40 10.45
C LEU A 18 -2.73 -5.05 10.46
N LEU A 19 -2.72 -4.34 9.33
CA LEU A 19 -3.40 -3.04 9.20
C LEU A 19 -4.90 -3.16 9.49
N LYS A 20 -5.56 -4.20 8.95
CA LYS A 20 -6.98 -4.48 9.24
C LYS A 20 -7.23 -4.75 10.72
N ASN A 21 -6.44 -5.61 11.34
CA ASN A 21 -6.60 -5.96 12.76
C ASN A 21 -6.37 -4.75 13.69
N SER A 22 -5.60 -3.76 13.25
CA SER A 22 -5.33 -2.54 13.99
C SER A 22 -6.27 -1.38 13.63
N ASN A 23 -7.31 -1.62 12.84
CA ASN A 23 -8.24 -0.60 12.34
C ASN A 23 -7.55 0.57 11.63
N ILE A 24 -6.42 0.32 10.96
CA ILE A 24 -5.73 1.32 10.17
C ILE A 24 -6.25 1.23 8.72
N PRO A 25 -6.96 2.27 8.22
CA PRO A 25 -7.33 2.31 6.81
C PRO A 25 -6.09 2.42 5.93
N PHE A 26 -6.10 1.72 4.79
CA PHE A 26 -5.01 1.74 3.82
C PHE A 26 -5.53 1.52 2.41
N TRP A 27 -4.75 1.94 1.41
CA TRP A 27 -5.07 1.73 0.00
C TRP A 27 -3.81 1.43 -0.81
N LEU A 28 -4.01 0.85 -2.00
CA LEU A 28 -2.95 0.67 -2.98
C LEU A 28 -2.58 2.03 -3.56
N ASP A 29 -1.29 2.35 -3.55
CA ASP A 29 -0.84 3.69 -3.90
C ASP A 29 -0.15 3.77 -5.26
N THR A 30 -0.26 4.95 -5.88
CA THR A 30 0.51 5.38 -7.05
C THR A 30 0.71 4.28 -8.10
N ASN A 31 1.95 3.79 -8.22
CA ASN A 31 2.34 2.85 -9.27
C ASN A 31 1.73 1.46 -9.09
N THR A 32 1.37 1.09 -7.86
CA THR A 32 0.69 -0.19 -7.58
C THR A 32 -0.73 -0.15 -8.11
N LEU A 33 -1.46 0.92 -7.80
CA LEU A 33 -2.82 1.14 -8.31
C LEU A 33 -2.81 1.28 -9.84
N LEU A 34 -1.90 2.09 -10.38
CA LEU A 34 -1.77 2.29 -11.82
C LEU A 34 -1.46 0.98 -12.55
N ALA A 35 -0.54 0.16 -12.05
CA ALA A 35 -0.21 -1.12 -12.67
C ALA A 35 -1.39 -2.10 -12.66
N LEU A 36 -2.21 -2.09 -11.62
CA LEU A 36 -3.42 -2.91 -11.56
C LEU A 36 -4.50 -2.42 -12.52
N MET A 37 -4.74 -1.12 -12.55
CA MET A 37 -5.71 -0.51 -13.46
C MET A 37 -5.31 -0.71 -14.91
N GLY A 38 -4.04 -0.51 -15.24
CA GLY A 38 -3.49 -0.82 -16.56
C GLY A 38 -3.75 -2.26 -16.96
N LYS A 39 -3.45 -3.22 -16.07
CA LYS A 39 -3.72 -4.63 -16.35
C LYS A 39 -5.21 -4.93 -16.53
N LYS A 40 -6.08 -4.32 -15.72
CA LYS A 40 -7.55 -4.48 -15.84
C LYS A 40 -8.07 -3.94 -17.18
N MET A 41 -7.43 -2.90 -17.71
CA MET A 41 -7.80 -2.25 -18.98
C MET A 41 -6.99 -2.79 -20.17
N GLU A 42 -6.24 -3.89 -19.99
CA GLU A 42 -5.37 -4.47 -21.01
C GLU A 42 -4.31 -3.50 -21.58
N LEU A 43 -3.97 -2.47 -20.80
CA LEU A 43 -2.93 -1.49 -21.11
C LEU A 43 -1.59 -2.01 -20.60
N SER A 44 -0.57 -2.00 -21.47
CA SER A 44 0.81 -2.30 -21.12
C SER A 44 1.46 -1.13 -20.36
N LEU A 45 0.95 -0.81 -19.18
CA LEU A 45 1.55 0.17 -18.27
C LEU A 45 2.78 -0.42 -17.58
N LEU A 46 3.69 0.47 -17.17
CA LEU A 46 5.02 0.21 -16.59
C LEU A 46 5.11 -1.09 -15.77
N HIS A 47 6.18 -1.85 -16.00
CA HIS A 47 6.52 -3.04 -15.22
C HIS A 47 6.93 -2.65 -13.79
N TYR A 48 5.97 -2.68 -12.87
CA TYR A 48 6.21 -2.35 -11.46
C TYR A 48 6.30 -3.63 -10.61
N ASN A 49 7.43 -3.80 -9.93
CA ASN A 49 7.74 -5.02 -9.17
C ASN A 49 7.51 -4.87 -7.66
N ASN A 50 7.17 -3.68 -7.16
CA ASN A 50 6.97 -3.44 -5.73
C ASN A 50 5.48 -3.18 -5.43
N VAL A 51 5.06 -3.44 -4.19
CA VAL A 51 3.73 -3.03 -3.72
C VAL A 51 3.91 -1.80 -2.83
N ARG A 52 3.12 -0.76 -3.10
CA ARG A 52 3.02 0.44 -2.30
C ARG A 52 1.65 0.50 -1.66
N LEU A 53 1.66 0.68 -0.35
CA LEU A 53 0.49 0.95 0.47
C LEU A 53 0.64 2.34 1.07
N SER A 54 -0.45 3.09 1.05
CA SER A 54 -0.57 4.36 1.76
C SER A 54 -1.57 4.21 2.90
N ILE A 55 -1.36 4.98 3.96
CA ILE A 55 -2.25 5.11 5.12
C ILE A 55 -2.51 6.60 5.38
N PRO A 56 -3.59 6.99 6.08
CA PRO A 56 -3.73 8.35 6.55
C PRO A 56 -2.64 8.72 7.57
N GLY A 57 -2.22 9.97 7.54
CA GLY A 57 -1.07 10.45 8.31
C GLY A 57 -1.27 10.36 9.82
N GLU A 58 -2.52 10.46 10.29
CA GLU A 58 -2.88 10.39 11.72
C GLU A 58 -2.56 9.02 12.34
N TYR A 59 -2.48 7.94 11.55
CA TYR A 59 -2.14 6.60 12.02
C TYR A 59 -0.62 6.32 12.01
N PHE A 60 0.21 7.30 11.65
CA PHE A 60 1.65 7.09 11.48
C PHE A 60 2.34 6.54 12.73
N SER A 61 2.07 7.11 13.91
CA SER A 61 2.66 6.65 15.17
C SER A 61 2.23 5.22 15.53
N GLN A 62 0.98 4.86 15.25
CA GLN A 62 0.47 3.50 15.47
C GLN A 62 1.12 2.51 14.50
N LEU A 63 1.33 2.90 13.24
CA LEU A 63 2.01 2.08 12.25
C LEU A 63 3.45 1.76 12.68
N LEU A 64 4.19 2.73 13.24
CA LEU A 64 5.56 2.50 13.71
C LEU A 64 5.62 1.36 14.75
N VAL A 65 4.72 1.38 15.74
CA VAL A 65 4.64 0.34 16.78
C VAL A 65 4.29 -1.03 16.18
N LEU A 66 3.40 -1.08 15.19
CA LEU A 66 3.02 -2.32 14.51
C LEU A 66 4.13 -2.89 13.62
N LEU A 67 4.93 -2.03 12.99
CA LEU A 67 6.06 -2.45 12.16
C LEU A 67 7.18 -3.07 13.01
N GLU A 68 7.39 -2.59 14.24
CA GLU A 68 8.30 -3.23 15.19
C GLU A 68 7.85 -4.66 15.54
N GLN A 69 6.54 -4.92 15.59
CA GLN A 69 5.97 -6.25 15.85
C GLN A 69 6.13 -7.23 14.68
N LEU A 70 6.23 -6.75 13.43
CA LEU A 70 6.40 -7.60 12.25
C LEU A 70 7.79 -8.22 12.13
N GLY A 71 8.74 -7.83 12.98
CA GLY A 71 10.11 -8.32 12.98
C GLY A 71 10.90 -7.83 11.76
N PHE A 72 12.19 -7.58 12.00
CA PHE A 72 13.22 -7.07 11.08
C PHE A 72 13.40 -7.80 9.73
N ALA A 73 12.54 -8.75 9.36
CA ALA A 73 12.67 -9.58 8.16
C ALA A 73 12.42 -8.83 6.84
N ASN A 74 11.79 -7.66 6.86
CA ASN A 74 11.42 -6.91 5.65
C ASN A 74 11.90 -5.44 5.72
N ARG A 75 12.53 -4.96 4.65
CA ARG A 75 12.91 -3.54 4.54
C ARG A 75 11.68 -2.70 4.20
N PHE A 76 11.22 -1.91 5.16
CA PHE A 76 10.16 -0.92 4.95
C PHE A 76 10.78 0.44 4.61
N TYR A 77 10.23 1.11 3.60
CA TYR A 77 10.55 2.51 3.31
C TYR A 77 9.34 3.36 3.68
N LEU A 78 9.51 4.23 4.68
CA LEU A 78 8.51 5.20 5.09
C LEU A 78 8.83 6.53 4.40
N ILE A 79 7.93 7.00 3.55
CA ILE A 79 8.07 8.28 2.85
C ILE A 79 6.91 9.17 3.29
N PRO A 80 7.13 10.15 4.18
CA PRO A 80 6.07 11.07 4.57
C PRO A 80 5.69 11.93 3.36
N ASN A 81 4.39 12.00 3.05
CA ASN A 81 3.89 12.90 2.05
C ASN A 81 3.92 14.34 2.58
N LYS A 82 4.88 15.15 2.12
CA LYS A 82 5.06 16.56 2.51
C LYS A 82 4.32 17.56 1.61
N SER A 83 3.46 17.08 0.70
CA SER A 83 2.83 17.96 -0.30
C SER A 83 1.75 18.88 0.26
N GLY A 84 1.27 18.66 1.50
CA GLY A 84 0.15 19.41 2.09
C GLY A 84 -1.19 19.20 1.39
N ARG A 85 -1.27 18.29 0.40
CA ARG A 85 -2.50 18.00 -0.33
C ARG A 85 -3.48 17.27 0.57
N GLN A 86 -4.68 17.82 0.70
CA GLN A 86 -5.82 17.10 1.27
C GLN A 86 -6.35 16.12 0.21
N TRP A 87 -6.51 14.87 0.59
CA TRP A 87 -7.12 13.87 -0.28
C TRP A 87 -8.61 14.16 -0.41
N ILE A 88 -9.09 14.17 -1.66
CA ILE A 88 -10.52 14.27 -1.95
C ILE A 88 -11.08 12.85 -1.86
N GLU A 89 -12.06 12.62 -0.99
CA GLU A 89 -12.78 11.35 -0.98
C GLU A 89 -13.49 11.15 -2.32
N ASN A 90 -13.08 10.13 -3.06
CA ASN A 90 -13.69 9.74 -4.33
C ASN A 90 -13.82 8.21 -4.39
N GLU A 91 -14.83 7.72 -5.12
CA GLU A 91 -15.10 6.31 -5.43
C GLU A 91 -13.87 5.48 -5.85
N TYR A 92 -12.87 6.07 -6.50
CA TYR A 92 -11.64 5.35 -6.88
C TYR A 92 -10.65 5.11 -5.73
N CYS A 93 -10.86 5.74 -4.56
CA CYS A 93 -9.97 5.65 -3.40
C CYS A 93 -10.50 4.72 -2.29
N ARG A 94 -11.72 4.18 -2.43
CA ARG A 94 -12.30 3.15 -1.55
C ARG A 94 -12.26 1.79 -2.27
N LEU A 95 -11.14 1.10 -2.21
CA LEU A 95 -11.00 -0.31 -2.64
C LEU A 95 -10.53 -1.18 -1.49
#